data_AF-A0A165E8U5-F1
#
_entry.id   AF-A0A165E8U5-F1
#
_cell.length_a   1.000
_cell.length_b   1.000
_cell.length_c   1.000
_cell.angle_alpha   90.00
_cell.angle_beta   90.00
_cell.angle_gamma   90.00
#
_symmetry.space_group_name_H-M   'P 1'
#
loop_
_entity.id
_entity.type
_entity.pdbx_description
1 polymer ?
#
loop_
_entity_poly.entity_id
_entity_poly.type
_entity_poly.pdbx_seq_one_letter_code
_entity_poly.pdbx_strand_id
1 'polypeptide(L)'
;NYLADVKRAKRDLLATGCAPAFPLELWEDILANRAIDFDKIYSASFSHRIEDLADWLFCFHRWNEAVCAAFPFRRDELIVYLEFFTDLFNSIHKSHHARVIQADAAIRNAAASDPSITLCDKERLHVLAMRHVSPWG
;
A
#
# COMPACT_ATOMS: atom_id res chain seq x y z
N ASN A 1 -3.33 21.38 -4.05
CA ASN A 1 -4.07 20.18 -4.46
C ASN A 1 -3.27 19.49 -5.56
N TYR A 2 -2.54 18.41 -5.24
CA TYR A 2 -1.70 17.71 -6.23
C TYR A 2 -2.49 17.16 -7.42
N LEU A 3 -3.79 16.90 -7.23
CA LEU A 3 -4.69 16.41 -8.28
C LEU A 3 -4.91 17.42 -9.42
N ALA A 4 -4.70 18.71 -9.17
CA ALA A 4 -4.87 19.74 -10.19
C ALA A 4 -3.76 19.70 -11.26
N ASP A 5 -2.55 19.26 -10.89
CA ASP A 5 -1.42 19.09 -11.81
C ASP A 5 -0.41 18.09 -11.23
N VAL A 6 -0.65 16.80 -11.50
CA VAL A 6 0.19 15.69 -11.03
C VAL A 6 1.61 15.78 -11.60
N LYS A 7 1.77 16.28 -12.83
CA LYS A 7 3.09 16.40 -13.48
C LYS A 7 3.94 17.47 -12.82
N ARG A 8 3.34 18.62 -12.48
CA ARG A 8 4.01 19.65 -11.68
C ARG A 8 4.32 19.16 -10.28
N ALA A 9 3.37 18.53 -9.61
CA ALA A 9 3.56 17.94 -8.29
C ALA A 9 4.76 16.98 -8.23
N LYS A 10 4.88 16.09 -9.23
CA LYS A 10 6.00 15.16 -9.38
C LYS A 10 7.33 15.89 -9.55
N ARG A 11 7.39 16.90 -10.44
CA ARG A 11 8.61 17.70 -10.63
C ARG A 11 9.02 18.42 -9.35
N ASP A 12 8.07 19.08 -8.69
CA ASP A 12 8.34 19.85 -7.48
C ASP A 12 8.84 18.92 -6.37
N LEU A 13 8.18 17.76 -6.17
CA LEU A 13 8.59 16.76 -5.18
C LEU A 13 10.00 16.22 -5.45
N LEU A 14 10.29 15.83 -6.69
CA LEU A 14 11.62 15.31 -7.06
C LEU A 14 12.70 16.40 -6.99
N ALA A 15 12.36 17.65 -7.28
CA ALA A 15 13.28 18.79 -7.19
C ALA A 15 13.67 19.14 -5.75
N THR A 16 12.85 18.78 -4.74
CA THR A 16 13.22 18.99 -3.33
C THR A 16 14.40 18.14 -2.87
N GLY A 17 14.71 17.06 -3.59
CA GLY A 17 15.73 16.08 -3.17
C GLY A 17 15.33 15.25 -1.94
N CYS A 18 14.15 15.48 -1.35
CA CYS A 18 13.64 14.75 -0.19
C CYS A 18 12.79 13.53 -0.58
N ALA A 19 12.63 13.27 -1.89
CA ALA A 19 11.85 12.13 -2.37
C ALA A 19 12.61 10.82 -2.06
N PRO A 20 11.99 9.85 -1.36
CA PRO A 20 12.61 8.56 -1.07
C PRO A 20 12.82 7.74 -2.35
N ALA A 21 13.67 6.71 -2.26
CA ALA A 21 13.97 5.82 -3.37
C ALA A 21 12.75 4.94 -3.71
N PHE A 22 12.02 5.33 -4.76
CA PHE A 22 10.79 4.69 -5.22
C PHE A 22 10.73 4.67 -6.77
N PRO A 23 10.12 3.65 -7.41
CA PRO A 23 10.06 3.58 -8.87
C PRO A 23 9.42 4.84 -9.49
N LEU A 24 10.12 5.46 -10.45
CA LEU A 24 9.76 6.78 -10.98
C LEU A 24 8.37 6.83 -11.65
N GLU A 25 7.98 5.73 -12.27
CA GLU A 25 6.69 5.54 -12.94
C GLU A 25 5.50 5.51 -11.96
N LEU A 26 5.71 5.08 -10.71
CA LEU A 26 4.65 4.89 -9.74
C LEU A 26 4.32 6.17 -8.94
N TRP A 27 5.15 7.22 -9.03
CA TRP A 27 4.89 8.50 -8.34
C TRP A 27 3.60 9.18 -8.77
N GLU A 28 3.19 9.01 -10.04
CA GLU A 28 1.98 9.65 -10.56
C GLU A 28 0.72 9.02 -9.94
N ASP A 29 0.77 7.72 -9.67
CA ASP A 29 -0.29 7.02 -8.97
C ASP A 29 -0.35 7.43 -7.49
N ILE A 30 0.80 7.60 -6.81
CA ILE A 30 0.84 8.12 -5.44
C ILE A 30 0.20 9.51 -5.38
N LEU A 31 0.68 10.45 -6.20
CA LEU A 31 0.22 11.84 -6.19
C LEU A 31 -1.26 11.97 -6.58
N ALA A 32 -1.78 11.02 -7.36
CA ALA A 32 -3.19 10.92 -7.69
C ALA A 32 -4.03 10.17 -6.65
N ASN A 33 -3.43 9.77 -5.52
CA ASN A 33 -4.04 8.94 -4.47
C ASN A 33 -4.64 7.63 -5.01
N ARG A 34 -4.01 7.03 -6.02
CA ARG A 34 -4.38 5.72 -6.57
C ARG A 34 -3.65 4.60 -5.81
N ALA A 35 -4.29 3.44 -5.73
CA ALA A 35 -3.67 2.25 -5.17
C ALA A 35 -2.49 1.79 -6.05
N ILE A 36 -1.37 1.44 -5.40
CA ILE A 36 -0.17 0.95 -6.08
C ILE A 36 -0.17 -0.57 -6.08
N ASP A 37 0.16 -1.17 -7.22
CA ASP A 37 0.45 -2.60 -7.27
C ASP A 37 1.83 -2.88 -6.64
N PHE A 38 1.84 -3.68 -5.56
CA PHE A 38 3.09 -3.99 -4.85
C PHE A 38 4.00 -4.90 -5.66
N ASP A 39 3.48 -5.70 -6.60
CA ASP A 39 4.31 -6.46 -7.52
C ASP A 39 5.19 -5.53 -8.37
N LYS A 40 4.70 -4.33 -8.74
CA LYS A 40 5.50 -3.34 -9.50
C LYS A 40 6.61 -2.71 -8.66
N ILE A 41 6.38 -2.55 -7.36
CA ILE A 41 7.42 -2.06 -6.44
C ILE A 41 8.51 -3.13 -6.30
N TYR A 42 8.08 -4.38 -6.11
CA TYR A 42 8.97 -5.50 -5.89
C TYR A 42 9.77 -5.86 -7.15
N SER A 43 9.14 -5.84 -8.33
CA SER A 43 9.77 -6.17 -9.61
C SER A 43 10.85 -5.17 -10.04
N ALA A 44 10.89 -3.99 -9.42
CA ALA A 44 11.98 -3.03 -9.62
C ALA A 44 13.29 -3.47 -8.94
N SER A 45 13.24 -4.46 -8.05
CA SER A 45 14.40 -4.97 -7.31
C SER A 45 14.59 -6.48 -7.42
N PHE A 46 13.53 -7.23 -7.73
CA PHE A 46 13.53 -8.69 -7.79
C PHE A 46 12.84 -9.21 -9.06
N SER A 47 13.09 -10.46 -9.43
CA SER A 47 12.56 -11.08 -10.67
C SER A 47 11.26 -11.88 -10.49
N HIS A 48 10.73 -11.95 -9.26
CA HIS A 48 9.48 -12.65 -8.94
C HIS A 48 8.44 -11.70 -8.34
N ARG A 49 7.25 -12.22 -8.08
CA ARG A 49 6.14 -11.51 -7.42
C ARG A 49 6.26 -11.62 -5.91
N ILE A 50 5.53 -10.80 -5.18
CA ILE A 50 5.49 -10.91 -3.72
C ILE A 50 4.76 -12.19 -3.31
N GLU A 51 5.29 -12.92 -2.33
CA GLU A 51 4.73 -14.21 -1.90
C GLU A 51 4.42 -14.28 -0.41
N ASP A 52 5.13 -13.51 0.43
CA ASP A 52 4.99 -13.59 1.88
C ASP A 52 5.10 -12.23 2.61
N LEU A 53 5.09 -12.29 3.94
CA LEU A 53 5.20 -11.12 4.82
C LEU A 53 6.46 -10.30 4.55
N ALA A 54 7.61 -10.92 4.27
CA ALA A 54 8.86 -10.19 4.09
C ALA A 54 8.83 -9.37 2.79
N ASP A 55 8.31 -9.97 1.71
CA ASP A 55 8.12 -9.29 0.44
C ASP A 55 7.12 -8.14 0.55
N TRP A 56 6.02 -8.39 1.27
CA TRP A 56 5.00 -7.38 1.52
C TRP A 56 5.55 -6.23 2.37
N LEU A 57 6.28 -6.50 3.45
CA LEU A 57 6.92 -5.47 4.28
C LEU A 57 7.90 -4.62 3.49
N PHE A 58 8.72 -5.25 2.64
CA PHE A 58 9.63 -4.54 1.75
C PHE A 58 8.88 -3.52 0.86
N CYS A 59 7.80 -3.97 0.22
CA CYS A 59 6.98 -3.09 -0.62
C CYS A 59 6.27 -2.01 0.19
N PHE A 60 5.69 -2.41 1.32
CA PHE A 60 4.93 -1.54 2.20
C PHE A 60 5.78 -0.40 2.72
N HIS A 61 7.01 -0.66 3.18
CA HIS A 61 7.88 0.40 3.69
C HIS A 61 8.23 1.43 2.60
N ARG A 62 8.58 0.97 1.39
CA ARG A 62 8.87 1.88 0.27
C ARG A 62 7.65 2.69 -0.15
N TRP A 63 6.48 2.05 -0.20
CA TRP A 63 5.21 2.72 -0.48
C TRP A 63 4.86 3.74 0.61
N ASN A 64 4.97 3.37 1.89
CA ASN A 64 4.69 4.21 3.04
C ASN A 64 5.58 5.46 3.08
N GLU A 65 6.89 5.31 2.83
CA GLU A 65 7.80 6.45 2.73
C GLU A 65 7.37 7.41 1.62
N ALA A 66 7.07 6.88 0.44
CA ALA A 66 6.66 7.68 -0.72
C ALA A 66 5.31 8.38 -0.50
N VAL A 67 4.34 7.68 0.11
CA VAL A 67 3.05 8.26 0.50
C VAL A 67 3.25 9.34 1.57
N CYS A 68 4.06 9.11 2.60
CA CYS A 68 4.33 10.11 3.64
C CYS A 68 5.09 11.33 3.11
N ALA A 69 5.94 11.17 2.08
CA ALA A 69 6.59 12.29 1.42
C ALA A 69 5.58 13.19 0.68
N ALA A 70 4.58 12.59 0.03
CA ALA A 70 3.51 13.32 -0.66
C ALA A 70 2.41 13.83 0.29
N PHE A 71 2.05 13.03 1.29
CA PHE A 71 0.93 13.22 2.22
C PHE A 71 1.35 12.94 3.67
N PRO A 72 2.09 13.86 4.33
CA PRO A 72 2.65 13.61 5.66
C PRO A 72 1.62 13.24 6.73
N PHE A 73 0.38 13.70 6.58
CA PHE A 73 -0.73 13.44 7.50
C PHE A 73 -1.28 12.01 7.45
N ARG A 74 -0.87 11.18 6.48
CA ARG A 74 -1.29 9.77 6.39
C ARG A 74 -0.46 8.82 7.24
N ARG A 75 0.58 9.31 7.93
CA ARG A 75 1.51 8.46 8.68
C ARG A 75 0.82 7.58 9.72
N ASP A 76 -0.03 8.18 10.56
CA ASP A 76 -0.69 7.45 11.65
C ASP A 76 -1.65 6.38 11.11
N GLU A 77 -2.36 6.72 10.01
CA GLU A 77 -3.20 5.77 9.27
C GLU A 77 -2.40 4.55 8.79
N LEU A 78 -1.23 4.79 8.20
CA LEU A 78 -0.41 3.73 7.64
C LEU A 78 0.29 2.87 8.71
N ILE A 79 0.56 3.42 9.89
CA ILE A 79 1.05 2.63 11.04
C ILE A 79 -0.02 1.63 11.49
N VAL A 80 -1.26 2.09 11.64
CA VAL A 80 -2.39 1.22 12.01
C VAL A 80 -2.59 0.10 10.99
N TYR A 81 -2.48 0.42 9.71
CA TYR A 81 -2.61 -0.54 8.62
C TYR A 81 -1.45 -1.56 8.60
N LEU A 82 -0.22 -1.10 8.84
CA LEU A 82 0.96 -1.97 8.95
C LEU A 82 0.81 -3.01 10.06
N GLU A 83 0.39 -2.58 11.25
CA GLU A 83 0.14 -3.47 12.38
C GLU A 83 -0.91 -4.52 12.02
N PHE A 84 -2.05 -4.08 11.47
CA PHE A 84 -3.14 -4.98 11.10
C PHE A 84 -2.69 -6.07 10.11
N PHE A 85 -2.00 -5.71 9.03
CA PHE A 85 -1.56 -6.69 8.04
C PHE A 85 -0.44 -7.59 8.55
N THR A 86 0.47 -7.06 9.36
CA THR A 86 1.52 -7.86 10.01
C THR A 86 0.90 -8.94 10.90
N ASP A 87 -0.08 -8.59 11.72
CA ASP A 87 -0.82 -9.54 12.56
C ASP A 87 -1.61 -10.55 11.71
N LEU A 88 -2.22 -10.11 10.61
CA LEU A 88 -2.93 -10.98 9.69
C LEU A 88 -1.98 -12.00 9.02
N PHE A 89 -0.81 -11.58 8.54
CA PHE A 89 0.19 -12.51 8.01
C PHE A 89 0.66 -13.52 9.05
N ASN A 90 0.88 -13.08 10.30
CA ASN A 90 1.35 -13.95 11.39
C ASN A 90 0.28 -14.95 11.85
N SER A 91 -1.01 -14.62 11.69
CA SER A 91 -2.12 -15.51 12.03
C SER A 91 -2.51 -16.49 10.91
N ILE A 92 -2.02 -16.28 9.69
CA ILE A 92 -2.33 -17.11 8.52
C ILE A 92 -1.12 -17.96 8.14
N HIS A 93 -1.33 -19.26 7.93
CA HIS A 93 -0.27 -20.16 7.49
C HIS A 93 0.36 -19.70 6.17
N LYS A 94 1.68 -19.85 6.02
CA LYS A 94 2.46 -19.32 4.88
C LYS A 94 1.90 -19.72 3.50
N SER A 95 1.35 -20.93 3.37
CA SER A 95 0.70 -21.41 2.13
C SER A 95 -0.52 -20.58 1.69
N HIS A 96 -1.04 -19.71 2.55
CA HIS A 96 -2.19 -18.84 2.30
C HIS A 96 -1.83 -17.35 2.30
N HIS A 97 -0.55 -16.98 2.38
CA HIS A 97 -0.11 -15.58 2.34
C HIS A 97 -0.52 -14.86 1.06
N ALA A 98 -0.61 -15.56 -0.07
CA ALA A 98 -1.18 -15.02 -1.31
C ALA A 98 -2.60 -14.45 -1.12
N ARG A 99 -3.42 -15.02 -0.24
CA ARG A 99 -4.77 -14.52 0.06
C ARG A 99 -4.73 -13.23 0.91
N VAL A 100 -3.76 -13.13 1.81
CA VAL A 100 -3.52 -11.91 2.61
C VAL A 100 -3.08 -10.76 1.70
N ILE A 101 -2.16 -11.04 0.75
CA ILE A 101 -1.71 -10.06 -0.26
C ILE A 101 -2.88 -9.59 -1.14
N GLN A 102 -3.75 -10.51 -1.58
CA GLN A 102 -4.94 -10.15 -2.35
C GLN A 102 -5.91 -9.28 -1.53
N ALA A 103 -6.05 -9.56 -0.23
CA ALA A 103 -6.86 -8.76 0.69
C ALA A 103 -6.34 -7.32 0.81
N ASP A 104 -5.03 -7.16 1.02
CA ASP A 104 -4.33 -5.87 1.04
C ASP A 104 -4.61 -5.08 -0.25
N ALA A 105 -4.36 -5.70 -1.40
CA ALA A 105 -4.58 -5.07 -2.69
C ALA A 105 -6.04 -4.63 -2.86
N ALA A 106 -7.01 -5.48 -2.53
CA ALA A 106 -8.43 -5.16 -2.64
C ALA A 106 -8.83 -3.99 -1.72
N ILE A 107 -8.35 -3.99 -0.47
CA ILE A 107 -8.64 -2.93 0.50
C ILE A 107 -8.05 -1.59 0.07
N ARG A 108 -6.79 -1.55 -0.37
CA ARG A 108 -6.16 -0.31 -0.86
C ARG A 108 -6.87 0.25 -2.10
N ASN A 109 -7.28 -0.62 -3.02
CA ASN A 109 -8.08 -0.21 -4.19
C ASN A 109 -9.45 0.36 -3.77
N ALA A 110 -10.11 -0.28 -2.80
CA ALA A 110 -11.39 0.19 -2.28
C ALA A 110 -11.25 1.56 -1.59
N ALA A 111 -10.24 1.73 -0.72
CA ALA A 111 -9.96 3.00 -0.05
C ALA A 111 -9.57 4.13 -1.01
N ALA A 112 -8.91 3.82 -2.12
CA ALA A 112 -8.60 4.80 -3.17
C ALA A 112 -9.85 5.27 -3.93
N SER A 113 -10.90 4.45 -3.98
CA SER A 113 -12.12 4.70 -4.75
C SER A 113 -13.29 5.21 -3.91
N ASP A 114 -13.32 4.87 -2.62
CA ASP A 114 -14.39 5.19 -1.68
C ASP A 114 -13.83 5.88 -0.42
N PRO A 115 -14.04 7.20 -0.27
CA PRO A 115 -13.59 7.96 0.90
C PRO A 115 -14.18 7.50 2.23
N SER A 116 -15.25 6.69 2.22
CA SER A 116 -15.83 6.13 3.44
C SER A 116 -14.99 5.00 4.03
N ILE A 117 -14.04 4.45 3.26
CA ILE A 117 -13.12 3.40 3.69
C ILE A 117 -11.82 4.07 4.15
N THR A 118 -11.56 3.97 5.44
CA THR A 118 -10.29 4.40 6.06
C THR A 118 -9.40 3.20 6.34
N LEU A 119 -8.08 3.38 6.22
CA LEU A 119 -7.11 2.36 6.61
C LEU A 119 -6.80 2.38 8.11
N CYS A 120 -7.48 3.23 8.91
CA CYS A 120 -7.36 3.29 10.37
C CYS A 120 -8.32 2.36 11.13
N ASP A 121 -9.41 1.91 10.49
CA ASP A 121 -10.48 1.18 11.17
C ASP A 121 -10.20 -0.34 11.14
N LYS A 122 -9.51 -0.84 12.18
CA LYS A 122 -9.11 -2.26 12.26
C LYS A 122 -10.32 -3.21 12.21
N GLU A 123 -11.49 -2.83 12.71
CA GLU A 123 -12.70 -3.67 12.66
C GLU A 123 -13.21 -3.79 11.22
N ARG A 124 -13.31 -2.66 10.51
CA ARG A 124 -13.70 -2.66 9.10
C ARG A 124 -12.67 -3.35 8.21
N LEU A 125 -11.38 -3.14 8.48
CA LEU A 125 -10.29 -3.85 7.81
C LEU A 125 -10.41 -5.37 8.00
N HIS A 126 -10.69 -5.82 9.22
CA HIS A 126 -10.92 -7.24 9.50
C HIS A 126 -12.08 -7.80 8.66
N VAL A 127 -13.24 -7.14 8.65
CA VAL A 127 -14.40 -7.56 7.85
C VAL A 127 -14.07 -7.65 6.37
N LEU A 128 -13.34 -6.68 5.82
CA LEU A 128 -12.92 -6.67 4.42
C LEU A 128 -11.92 -7.78 4.12
N ALA A 129 -10.92 -7.98 4.99
CA ALA A 129 -9.88 -8.97 4.80
C ALA A 129 -10.41 -10.41 4.88
N MET A 130 -11.37 -10.67 5.77
CA MET A 130 -11.96 -12.00 5.95
C MET A 130 -12.62 -12.54 4.68
N ARG A 131 -13.13 -11.69 3.79
CA ARG A 131 -13.65 -12.07 2.45
C ARG A 131 -12.60 -12.74 1.56
N HIS A 132 -11.33 -12.47 1.84
CA HIS A 132 -10.22 -13.01 1.08
C HIS A 132 -9.56 -14.17 1.81
N VAL A 133 -9.46 -14.15 3.14
CA VAL A 133 -8.70 -15.17 3.90
C VAL A 133 -9.56 -16.31 4.45
N SER A 134 -10.89 -16.16 4.51
CA SER A 134 -11.80 -17.21 5.00
C SER A 134 -11.64 -18.51 4.18
N PRO A 135 -11.55 -19.69 4.82
CA PRO A 135 -11.53 -20.98 4.10
C PRO A 135 -12.73 -21.19 3.17
N TRP A 136 -13.84 -20.50 3.44
CA TRP A 136 -15.14 -20.73 2.80
C TRP A 136 -15.48 -19.71 1.71
N GLY A 137 -14.67 -18.67 1.52
CA GLY A 137 -15.02 -17.52 0.69
C GLY A 137 -15.96 -16.57 1.42
#